data_AF-A0A922ISB0-F1
#
_entry.id   AF-A0A922ISB0-F1
#
_cell.length_a   1.000
_cell.length_b   1.000
_cell.length_c   1.000
_cell.angle_alpha   90.00
_cell.angle_beta   90.00
_cell.angle_gamma   90.00
#
_symmetry.space_group_name_H-M   'P 1'
#
loop_
_entity.id
_entity.type
_entity.pdbx_description
1 polymer ?
#
loop_
_entity_poly.entity_id
_entity_poly.type
_entity_poly.pdbx_seq_one_letter_code
_entity_poly.pdbx_strand_id
1 'polypeptide(L)'
;MVMSRSCNLSSLPRSQFYLHGEEVKEIGGYFIVHGKERVLRLLIMSRRNYPLAISRPTFKKRGHGYTERAIVMRCVREDETVSILMLHWLVNGEPALAFIVEREQFLVPISIILRALVKKTEFEIFDDIRRGCGESFSLEENAMRILIRLKDDEYSSQTRALCYLGGLFRRRMNVPDRLSDEEAGKFLLSEYIAIHLSSFLDKYHLLCFMIKKLHAFVSGLCCEESNDNPMFQEVLLPSTLYLQVLRVSIMYVS
;
A
#
# COMPACT_ATOMS: atom_id res chain seq x y z
N MET A 1 -15.34 15.14 19.78
CA MET A 1 -16.20 15.75 18.75
C MET A 1 -17.57 15.96 19.37
N VAL A 2 -18.17 17.12 19.17
CA VAL A 2 -19.52 17.41 19.71
C VAL A 2 -20.51 16.43 19.08
N MET A 3 -21.47 15.92 19.88
CA MET A 3 -22.43 14.85 19.52
C MET A 3 -21.83 13.47 19.22
N SER A 4 -20.53 13.23 19.42
CA SER A 4 -19.97 11.87 19.33
C SER A 4 -20.22 11.06 20.60
N ARG A 5 -19.98 9.73 20.58
CA ARG A 5 -20.18 8.83 21.74
C ARG A 5 -19.50 9.28 23.05
N SER A 6 -18.41 10.02 22.95
CA SER A 6 -17.66 10.54 24.11
C SER A 6 -18.10 11.94 24.55
N CYS A 7 -19.11 12.53 23.91
CA CYS A 7 -19.67 13.83 24.26
C CYS A 7 -20.86 13.64 25.21
N ASN A 8 -20.94 14.49 26.25
CA ASN A 8 -22.04 14.46 27.23
C ASN A 8 -23.43 14.64 26.59
N LEU A 9 -23.50 15.33 25.45
CA LEU A 9 -24.76 15.55 24.72
C LEU A 9 -25.27 14.30 24.01
N SER A 10 -24.42 13.27 23.81
CA SER A 10 -24.80 12.08 23.02
C SER A 10 -25.83 11.18 23.70
N SER A 11 -25.90 11.19 25.04
CA SER A 11 -26.86 10.42 25.83
C SER A 11 -28.11 11.22 26.21
N LEU A 12 -28.12 12.54 25.96
CA LEU A 12 -29.22 13.42 26.31
C LEU A 12 -30.26 13.46 25.18
N PRO A 13 -31.56 13.44 25.48
CA PRO A 13 -32.58 13.69 24.47
C PRO A 13 -32.48 15.15 24.02
N ARG A 14 -32.61 15.38 22.71
CA ARG A 14 -32.51 16.73 22.10
C ARG A 14 -33.49 17.74 22.72
N SER A 15 -34.63 17.27 23.22
CA SER A 15 -35.59 18.11 23.92
C SER A 15 -35.03 18.73 25.20
N GLN A 16 -33.97 18.19 25.80
CA GLN A 16 -33.35 18.72 27.03
C GLN A 16 -32.15 19.63 26.76
N PHE A 17 -31.73 19.81 25.51
CA PHE A 17 -30.51 20.58 25.19
C PHE A 17 -30.57 22.03 25.70
N TYR A 18 -31.74 22.65 25.64
CA TYR A 18 -31.95 24.02 26.15
C TYR A 18 -31.69 24.15 27.66
N LEU A 19 -31.91 23.09 28.45
CA LEU A 19 -31.63 23.07 29.88
C LEU A 19 -30.13 23.09 30.18
N HIS A 20 -29.32 22.67 29.20
CA HIS A 20 -27.87 22.60 29.30
C HIS A 20 -27.18 23.76 28.55
N GLY A 21 -27.93 24.78 28.12
CA GLY A 21 -27.40 25.93 27.41
C GLY A 21 -27.01 25.65 25.95
N GLU A 22 -27.45 24.52 25.40
CA GLU A 22 -27.18 24.11 24.02
C GLU A 22 -28.35 24.43 23.10
N GLU A 23 -28.08 24.54 21.80
CA GLU A 23 -29.13 24.73 20.81
C GLU A 23 -29.99 23.46 20.65
N VAL A 24 -31.32 23.61 20.56
CA VAL A 24 -32.26 22.48 20.39
C VAL A 24 -31.97 21.65 19.13
N LYS A 25 -31.40 22.28 18.09
CA LYS A 25 -31.03 21.66 16.82
C LYS A 25 -29.53 21.44 16.65
N GLU A 26 -28.77 21.40 17.75
CA GLU A 26 -27.33 21.12 17.70
C GLU A 26 -27.06 19.83 16.92
N ILE A 27 -26.23 19.97 15.88
CA ILE A 27 -25.89 18.91 14.92
C ILE A 27 -24.57 18.22 15.28
N GLY A 28 -23.67 18.92 15.98
CA GLY A 28 -22.34 18.48 16.31
C GLY A 28 -21.43 18.28 15.09
N GLY A 29 -20.48 17.35 15.20
CA GLY A 29 -19.52 17.06 14.12
C GLY A 29 -18.28 17.96 14.08
N TYR A 30 -18.20 18.94 14.98
CA TYR A 30 -17.06 19.84 15.15
C TYR A 30 -16.31 19.58 16.47
N PHE A 31 -15.22 20.30 16.66
CA PHE A 31 -14.39 20.30 17.85
C PHE A 31 -14.31 21.72 18.42
N ILE A 32 -14.21 21.81 19.74
CA ILE A 32 -14.00 23.09 20.44
C ILE A 32 -12.53 23.13 20.86
N VAL A 33 -11.76 24.09 20.33
CA VAL A 33 -10.33 24.25 20.61
C VAL A 33 -10.08 25.68 21.04
N HIS A 34 -9.66 25.88 22.29
CA HIS A 34 -9.47 27.21 22.90
C HIS A 34 -10.68 28.14 22.73
N GLY A 35 -11.89 27.61 22.99
CA GLY A 35 -13.15 28.37 22.87
C GLY A 35 -13.59 28.67 21.44
N LYS A 36 -12.94 28.10 20.42
CA LYS A 36 -13.32 28.25 19.01
C LYS A 36 -13.80 26.94 18.44
N GLU A 37 -14.90 26.99 17.70
CA GLU A 37 -15.40 25.86 16.92
C GLU A 37 -14.52 25.63 15.68
N ARG A 38 -14.12 24.38 15.48
CA ARG A 38 -13.24 23.94 14.41
C ARG A 38 -13.78 22.65 13.81
N VAL A 39 -13.81 22.59 12.48
CA VAL A 39 -14.19 21.39 11.73
C VAL A 39 -12.98 20.88 10.98
N LEU A 40 -12.76 19.57 11.04
CA LEU A 40 -11.83 18.88 10.17
C LEU A 40 -12.53 18.65 8.81
N ARG A 41 -11.92 19.14 7.74
CA ARG A 41 -12.50 19.02 6.39
C ARG A 41 -12.36 17.60 5.86
N LEU A 42 -13.34 17.19 5.06
CA LEU A 42 -13.26 15.99 4.23
C LEU A 42 -12.13 16.16 3.22
N LEU A 43 -11.32 15.11 3.03
CA LEU A 43 -10.23 15.10 2.06
C LEU A 43 -10.49 14.03 1.00
N ILE A 44 -10.25 14.37 -0.26
CA ILE A 44 -10.31 13.41 -1.36
C ILE A 44 -8.97 12.67 -1.39
N MET A 45 -9.04 11.35 -1.39
CA MET A 45 -7.89 10.44 -1.45
C MET A 45 -8.05 9.49 -2.63
N SER A 46 -6.96 8.82 -3.04
CA SER A 46 -7.08 7.70 -3.98
C SER A 46 -7.82 6.53 -3.33
N ARG A 47 -8.64 5.87 -4.15
CA ARG A 47 -9.43 4.70 -3.76
C ARG A 47 -8.53 3.64 -3.14
N ARG A 48 -8.92 3.16 -1.95
CA ARG A 48 -8.20 2.10 -1.24
C ARG A 48 -8.25 0.77 -1.99
N ASN A 49 -7.18 0.00 -1.86
CA ASN A 49 -7.04 -1.40 -2.26
C ASN A 49 -7.36 -1.66 -3.76
N TYR A 50 -7.16 -0.66 -4.61
CA TYR A 50 -7.33 -0.76 -6.06
C TYR A 50 -6.03 -0.37 -6.78
N PRO A 51 -5.44 -1.25 -7.61
CA PRO A 51 -4.21 -0.96 -8.33
C PRO A 51 -4.49 -0.07 -9.55
N LEU A 52 -4.07 1.19 -9.50
CA LEU A 52 -4.28 2.20 -10.55
C LEU A 52 -3.13 2.22 -11.56
N ALA A 53 -3.44 2.19 -12.85
CA ALA A 53 -2.49 2.41 -13.94
C ALA A 53 -2.27 3.91 -14.17
N ILE A 54 -1.09 4.41 -13.83
CA ILE A 54 -0.78 5.84 -13.81
C ILE A 54 0.44 6.11 -14.69
N SER A 55 0.35 7.16 -15.53
CA SER A 55 1.50 7.71 -16.24
C SER A 55 1.91 9.04 -15.63
N ARG A 56 3.16 9.16 -15.16
CA ARG A 56 3.69 10.43 -14.62
C ARG A 56 5.11 10.65 -15.12
N PRO A 57 5.41 11.80 -15.76
CA PRO A 57 6.77 12.15 -16.18
C PRO A 57 7.79 12.17 -15.03
N THR A 58 7.33 12.42 -13.81
CA THR A 58 8.18 12.41 -12.60
C THR A 58 8.72 11.03 -12.25
N PHE A 59 8.08 9.93 -12.67
CA PHE A 59 8.59 8.58 -12.42
C PHE A 59 9.89 8.31 -13.17
N LYS A 60 10.06 8.88 -14.37
CA LYS A 60 11.30 8.81 -15.16
C LYS A 60 12.49 9.47 -14.45
N LYS A 61 12.25 10.45 -13.58
CA LYS A 61 13.30 11.17 -12.82
C LYS A 61 13.90 10.33 -11.69
N ARG A 62 13.35 9.15 -11.37
CA ARG A 62 13.83 8.29 -10.27
C ARG A 62 15.15 7.60 -10.54
N GLY A 63 15.55 7.46 -11.81
CA GLY A 63 16.83 6.87 -12.16
C GLY A 63 16.89 6.40 -13.62
N HIS A 64 18.07 5.95 -14.00
CA HIS A 64 18.29 5.39 -15.33
C HIS A 64 17.44 4.13 -15.54
N GLY A 65 16.80 4.02 -16.71
CA GLY A 65 15.94 2.88 -17.05
C GLY A 65 14.51 2.95 -16.51
N TYR A 66 14.13 3.94 -15.71
CA TYR A 66 12.73 4.14 -15.30
C TYR A 66 11.90 4.72 -16.44
N THR A 67 10.64 4.30 -16.51
CA THR A 67 9.64 4.90 -17.41
C THR A 67 8.62 5.71 -16.62
N GLU A 68 7.74 6.41 -17.35
CA GLU A 68 6.62 7.15 -16.79
C GLU A 68 5.47 6.27 -16.30
N ARG A 69 5.48 4.97 -16.62
CA ARG A 69 4.36 4.05 -16.36
C ARG A 69 4.55 3.27 -15.07
N ALA A 70 3.54 3.26 -14.22
CA ALA A 70 3.51 2.45 -13.00
C ALA A 70 2.10 2.03 -12.62
N ILE A 71 1.99 0.94 -11.85
CA ILE A 71 0.77 0.63 -11.12
C ILE A 71 0.92 1.12 -9.68
N VAL A 72 0.04 2.00 -9.23
CA VAL A 72 0.05 2.56 -7.88
C VAL A 72 -1.16 2.06 -7.09
N MET A 73 -0.94 1.59 -5.88
CA MET A 73 -2.01 1.08 -5.02
C MET A 73 -1.87 1.60 -3.60
N ARG A 74 -2.93 2.24 -3.11
CA ARG A 74 -3.05 2.66 -1.71
C ARG A 74 -3.69 1.51 -0.92
N CYS A 75 -2.87 0.79 -0.17
CA CYS A 75 -3.30 -0.30 0.71
C CYS A 75 -3.78 0.27 2.05
N VAL A 76 -5.00 -0.05 2.46
CA VAL A 76 -5.59 0.39 3.73
C VAL A 76 -6.03 -0.82 4.52
N ARG A 77 -5.46 -0.98 5.73
CA ARG A 77 -5.83 -2.01 6.71
C ARG A 77 -7.10 -1.57 7.46
N GLU A 78 -7.77 -2.49 8.15
CA GLU A 78 -9.01 -2.22 8.90
C GLU A 78 -8.86 -1.14 9.99
N ASP A 79 -7.66 -0.99 10.53
CA ASP A 79 -7.29 0.04 11.50
C ASP A 79 -6.95 1.40 10.86
N GLU A 80 -7.25 1.56 9.56
CA GLU A 80 -6.99 2.74 8.75
C GLU A 80 -5.49 3.08 8.60
N THR A 81 -4.59 2.12 8.86
CA THR A 81 -3.18 2.21 8.46
C THR A 81 -3.09 2.25 6.95
N VAL A 82 -2.23 3.11 6.41
CA VAL A 82 -2.01 3.24 4.97
C VAL A 82 -0.59 2.80 4.62
N SER A 83 -0.46 1.95 3.61
CA SER A 83 0.79 1.68 2.89
C SER A 83 0.59 1.91 1.40
N ILE A 84 1.54 2.56 0.73
CA ILE A 84 1.47 2.83 -0.70
C ILE A 84 2.49 1.93 -1.41
N LEU A 85 2.01 1.18 -2.39
CA LEU A 85 2.83 0.39 -3.30
C LEU A 85 2.86 1.03 -4.68
N MET A 86 4.03 1.07 -5.31
CA MET A 86 4.21 1.53 -6.68
C MET A 86 5.02 0.50 -7.46
N LEU A 87 4.41 -0.19 -8.42
CA LEU A 87 5.10 -1.11 -9.31
C LEU A 87 5.52 -0.37 -10.58
N HIS A 88 6.80 -0.02 -10.67
CA HIS A 88 7.35 0.75 -11.78
C HIS A 88 7.74 -0.14 -12.95
N TRP A 89 7.43 0.30 -14.17
CA TRP A 89 7.96 -0.31 -15.37
C TRP A 89 9.36 0.23 -15.69
N LEU A 90 10.31 -0.68 -15.88
CA LEU A 90 11.68 -0.36 -16.26
C LEU A 90 11.96 -0.86 -17.69
N VAL A 91 12.86 -0.15 -18.39
CA VAL A 91 13.26 -0.45 -19.78
C VAL A 91 13.94 -1.82 -19.91
N ASN A 92 14.54 -2.33 -18.84
CA ASN A 92 15.15 -3.67 -18.82
C ASN A 92 14.12 -4.82 -18.80
N GLY A 93 12.83 -4.51 -18.61
CA GLY A 93 11.73 -5.48 -18.58
C GLY A 93 11.47 -6.12 -17.21
N GLU A 94 12.22 -5.78 -16.16
CA GLU A 94 11.97 -6.25 -14.79
C GLU A 94 11.34 -5.12 -13.95
N PRO A 95 10.06 -5.23 -13.56
CA PRO A 95 9.42 -4.23 -12.72
C PRO A 95 10.03 -4.14 -11.32
N ALA A 96 10.13 -2.93 -10.79
CA ALA A 96 10.58 -2.67 -9.42
C ALA A 96 9.39 -2.26 -8.55
N LEU A 97 9.23 -2.92 -7.40
CA LEU A 97 8.24 -2.58 -6.40
C LEU A 97 8.82 -1.53 -5.44
N ALA A 98 8.18 -0.38 -5.41
CA ALA A 98 8.46 0.69 -4.48
C ALA A 98 7.47 0.69 -3.31
N PHE A 99 7.98 0.83 -2.09
CA PHE A 99 7.21 0.94 -0.86
C PHE A 99 7.96 1.82 0.15
N ILE A 100 7.28 2.25 1.21
CA ILE A 100 7.82 3.17 2.21
C ILE A 100 8.06 2.41 3.52
N VAL A 101 9.25 2.54 4.10
CA VAL A 101 9.62 2.04 5.43
C VAL A 101 10.16 3.22 6.23
N GLU A 102 9.59 3.50 7.40
CA GLU A 102 10.00 4.63 8.27
C GLU A 102 10.25 5.96 7.54
N ARG A 103 9.30 6.35 6.67
CA ARG A 103 9.31 7.59 5.86
C ARG A 103 10.34 7.64 4.72
N GLU A 104 11.12 6.58 4.52
CA GLU A 104 11.99 6.45 3.37
C GLU A 104 11.39 5.50 2.33
N GLN A 105 11.55 5.85 1.06
CA GLN A 105 11.07 5.03 -0.04
C GLN A 105 12.18 4.09 -0.52
N PHE A 106 11.86 2.80 -0.60
CA PHE A 106 12.76 1.76 -1.10
C PHE A 106 12.21 1.14 -2.36
N LEU A 107 13.10 0.60 -3.19
CA LEU A 107 12.77 -0.07 -4.45
C LEU A 107 13.43 -1.43 -4.44
N VAL A 108 12.61 -2.47 -4.64
CA VAL A 108 13.06 -3.86 -4.65
C VAL A 108 12.56 -4.51 -5.94
N PRO A 109 13.40 -5.26 -6.68
CA PRO A 109 12.94 -6.05 -7.82
C PRO A 109 11.76 -6.95 -7.45
N ILE A 110 10.71 -6.98 -8.28
CA ILE A 110 9.48 -7.69 -7.96
C ILE A 110 9.70 -9.20 -7.79
N SER A 111 10.69 -9.75 -8.50
CA SER A 111 11.13 -11.14 -8.44
C SER A 111 11.43 -11.58 -7.00
N ILE A 112 12.24 -10.81 -6.27
CA ILE A 112 12.64 -11.11 -4.89
C ILE A 112 11.43 -11.12 -3.95
N ILE A 113 10.51 -10.17 -4.10
CA ILE A 113 9.29 -10.09 -3.29
C ILE A 113 8.38 -11.29 -3.55
N LEU A 114 8.17 -11.67 -4.83
CA LEU A 114 7.38 -12.85 -5.19
C LEU A 114 7.96 -14.13 -4.60
N ARG A 115 9.28 -14.31 -4.69
CA ARG A 115 10.00 -15.47 -4.11
C ARG A 115 9.86 -15.52 -2.59
N ALA A 116 9.90 -14.38 -1.91
CA ALA A 116 9.81 -14.31 -0.46
C ALA A 116 8.39 -14.63 0.07
N LEU A 117 7.34 -14.32 -0.70
CA LEU A 117 5.95 -14.54 -0.29
C LEU A 117 5.54 -16.01 -0.27
N VAL A 118 5.95 -16.80 -1.26
CA VAL A 118 5.50 -18.20 -1.41
C VAL A 118 6.61 -19.15 -1.85
N LYS A 119 6.59 -20.38 -1.32
CA LYS A 119 7.47 -21.47 -1.75
C LYS A 119 6.97 -22.08 -3.07
N LYS A 120 7.29 -21.43 -4.18
CA LYS A 120 7.01 -21.92 -5.54
C LYS A 120 8.28 -22.06 -6.35
N THR A 121 8.27 -22.93 -7.35
CA THR A 121 9.31 -23.05 -8.38
C THR A 121 9.26 -21.86 -9.35
N GLU A 122 10.33 -21.63 -10.11
CA GLU A 122 10.36 -20.59 -11.16
C GLU A 122 9.28 -20.82 -12.22
N PHE A 123 9.05 -22.08 -12.58
CA PHE A 123 8.02 -22.45 -13.55
C PHE A 123 6.61 -22.17 -13.04
N GLU A 124 6.32 -22.45 -11.76
CA GLU A 124 5.02 -22.09 -11.18
C GLU A 124 4.82 -20.57 -11.15
N ILE A 125 5.86 -19.80 -10.82
CA ILE A 125 5.79 -18.34 -10.84
C ILE A 125 5.57 -17.82 -12.27
N PHE A 126 6.25 -18.40 -13.26
CA PHE A 126 6.04 -18.10 -14.67
C PHE A 126 4.58 -18.32 -15.07
N ASP A 127 4.04 -19.50 -14.75
CA ASP A 127 2.67 -19.85 -15.10
C ASP A 127 1.66 -18.95 -14.39
N ASP A 128 1.86 -18.62 -13.12
CA ASP A 128 0.96 -17.73 -12.36
C ASP A 128 0.90 -16.29 -12.93
N ILE A 129 2.05 -15.77 -13.39
CA ILE A 129 2.12 -14.46 -14.06
C ILE A 129 1.36 -14.51 -15.40
N ARG A 130 1.53 -15.58 -16.18
CA ARG A 130 0.87 -15.75 -17.48
C ARG A 130 -0.61 -16.14 -17.37
N ARG A 131 -1.02 -16.77 -16.26
CA ARG A 131 -2.35 -17.37 -16.13
C ARG A 131 -3.46 -16.35 -16.38
N GLY A 132 -4.40 -16.73 -17.24
CA GLY A 132 -5.54 -15.91 -17.64
C GLY A 132 -5.23 -14.87 -18.71
N CYS A 133 -3.97 -14.74 -19.13
CA CYS A 133 -3.59 -14.04 -20.35
C CYS A 133 -3.50 -15.07 -21.49
N GLY A 134 -4.02 -14.72 -22.67
CA GLY A 134 -3.85 -15.56 -23.86
C GLY A 134 -2.38 -15.67 -24.28
N GLU A 135 -2.11 -16.28 -25.44
CA GLU A 135 -0.75 -16.40 -25.97
C GLU A 135 -0.19 -15.01 -26.32
N SER A 136 0.62 -14.45 -25.43
CA SER A 136 1.29 -13.16 -25.59
C SER A 136 2.78 -13.34 -25.39
N PHE A 137 3.51 -13.44 -26.51
CA PHE A 137 4.97 -13.58 -26.49
C PHE A 137 5.67 -12.47 -25.68
N SER A 138 5.15 -11.23 -25.70
CA SER A 138 5.74 -10.13 -24.93
C SER A 138 5.58 -10.32 -23.42
N LEU A 139 4.43 -10.84 -22.95
CA LEU A 139 4.24 -11.14 -21.54
C LEU A 139 5.16 -12.28 -21.10
N GLU A 140 5.31 -13.30 -21.93
CA GLU A 140 6.19 -14.43 -21.68
C GLU A 140 7.65 -14.00 -21.56
N GLU A 141 8.14 -13.17 -22.49
CA GLU A 141 9.50 -12.62 -22.41
C GLU A 141 9.73 -11.83 -21.11
N ASN A 142 8.75 -11.00 -20.72
CA ASN A 142 8.84 -10.21 -19.50
C ASN A 142 8.78 -11.08 -18.23
N ALA A 143 7.93 -12.11 -18.22
CA ALA A 143 7.90 -13.08 -17.14
C ALA A 143 9.23 -13.82 -17.03
N MET A 144 9.85 -14.22 -18.16
CA MET A 144 11.19 -14.81 -18.14
C MET A 144 12.24 -13.83 -17.59
N ARG A 145 12.20 -12.55 -17.96
CA ARG A 145 13.12 -11.52 -17.44
C ARG A 145 13.03 -11.36 -15.92
N ILE A 146 11.83 -11.40 -15.36
CA ILE A 146 11.62 -11.40 -13.90
C ILE A 146 12.30 -12.62 -13.25
N LEU A 147 12.23 -13.78 -13.89
CA LEU A 147 12.78 -15.03 -13.36
C LEU A 147 14.29 -15.16 -13.52
N ILE A 148 14.90 -14.50 -14.52
CA ILE A 148 16.37 -14.53 -14.73
C ILE A 148 17.11 -14.12 -13.46
N ARG A 149 16.61 -13.08 -12.77
CA ARG A 149 17.22 -12.63 -11.52
C ARG A 149 17.27 -13.80 -10.53
N LEU A 150 16.15 -14.48 -10.30
CA LEU A 150 15.99 -15.53 -9.28
C LEU A 150 16.98 -16.71 -9.32
N LYS A 151 17.77 -16.83 -10.39
CA LYS A 151 18.86 -17.80 -10.50
C LYS A 151 20.06 -17.49 -9.61
N ASP A 152 20.15 -16.28 -9.08
CA ASP A 152 21.20 -15.88 -8.14
C ASP A 152 21.07 -16.64 -6.82
N ASP A 153 22.21 -17.05 -6.24
CA ASP A 153 22.22 -17.93 -5.07
C ASP A 153 21.62 -17.27 -3.83
N GLU A 154 21.72 -15.94 -3.73
CA GLU A 154 21.24 -15.13 -2.61
C GLU A 154 19.72 -15.20 -2.41
N TYR A 155 18.95 -15.53 -3.44
CA TYR A 155 17.48 -15.59 -3.40
C TYR A 155 16.92 -16.80 -4.16
N SER A 156 17.72 -17.86 -4.22
CA SER A 156 17.39 -19.18 -4.78
C SER A 156 16.22 -19.89 -4.08
N SER A 157 15.98 -19.59 -2.80
CA SER A 157 14.86 -20.16 -2.03
C SER A 157 14.04 -19.08 -1.32
N GLN A 158 12.81 -19.41 -0.91
CA GLN A 158 11.96 -18.49 -0.15
C GLN A 158 12.65 -18.01 1.13
N THR A 159 13.25 -18.94 1.90
CA THR A 159 13.96 -18.61 3.13
C THR A 159 15.13 -17.66 2.87
N ARG A 160 15.90 -17.89 1.81
CA ARG A 160 17.03 -16.99 1.46
C ARG A 160 16.55 -15.60 1.04
N ALA A 161 15.49 -15.51 0.24
CA ALA A 161 14.89 -14.23 -0.11
C ALA A 161 14.34 -13.48 1.11
N LEU A 162 13.74 -14.19 2.08
CA LEU A 162 13.30 -13.61 3.35
C LEU A 162 14.48 -13.10 4.19
N CYS A 163 15.55 -13.90 4.34
CA CYS A 163 16.76 -13.49 5.05
C CYS A 163 17.43 -12.28 4.41
N TYR A 164 17.51 -12.24 3.07
CA TYR A 164 18.05 -11.10 2.33
C TYR A 164 17.27 -9.81 2.61
N LEU A 165 15.94 -9.86 2.47
CA LEU A 165 15.08 -8.72 2.78
C LEU A 165 15.16 -8.32 4.26
N GLY A 166 15.13 -9.30 5.16
CA GLY A 166 15.28 -9.06 6.59
C GLY A 166 16.59 -8.36 6.93
N GLY A 167 17.72 -8.90 6.47
CA GLY A 167 19.04 -8.32 6.71
C GLY A 167 19.17 -6.88 6.19
N LEU A 168 18.58 -6.58 5.03
CA LEU A 168 18.59 -5.23 4.45
C LEU A 168 17.75 -4.24 5.25
N PHE A 169 16.56 -4.64 5.69
CA PHE A 169 15.55 -3.73 6.25
C PHE A 169 15.50 -3.73 7.77
N ARG A 170 16.12 -4.69 8.46
CA ARG A 170 16.05 -4.85 9.92
C ARG A 170 16.37 -3.57 10.69
N ARG A 171 17.48 -2.92 10.34
CA ARG A 171 17.92 -1.67 11.00
C ARG A 171 16.95 -0.51 10.77
N ARG A 172 16.19 -0.55 9.67
CA ARG A 172 15.23 0.49 9.28
C ARG A 172 13.88 0.29 9.98
N MET A 173 13.43 -0.95 10.12
CA MET A 173 12.12 -1.30 10.68
C MET A 173 12.05 -1.26 12.22
N ASN A 174 13.16 -0.94 12.90
CA ASN A 174 13.28 -0.97 14.37
C ASN A 174 12.82 -2.30 15.00
N VAL A 175 13.03 -3.42 14.30
CA VAL A 175 12.69 -4.76 14.81
C VAL A 175 13.71 -5.20 15.86
N PRO A 176 13.30 -5.87 16.95
CA PRO A 176 14.21 -6.34 17.99
C PRO A 176 15.37 -7.19 17.48
N ASP A 177 16.57 -7.02 18.07
CA ASP A 177 17.79 -7.78 17.71
C ASP A 177 17.69 -9.30 17.95
N ARG A 178 16.72 -9.73 18.76
CA ARG A 178 16.44 -11.16 18.99
C ARG A 178 15.82 -11.88 17.80
N LEU A 179 15.21 -11.17 16.84
CA LEU A 179 14.56 -11.80 15.70
C LEU A 179 15.61 -12.36 14.73
N SER A 180 15.30 -13.45 14.04
CA SER A 180 16.11 -13.88 12.90
C SER A 180 15.88 -12.97 11.69
N ASP A 181 16.80 -12.96 10.73
CA ASP A 181 16.61 -12.20 9.49
C ASP A 181 15.42 -12.75 8.69
N GLU A 182 15.14 -14.06 8.77
CA GLU A 182 13.93 -14.64 8.17
C GLU A 182 12.66 -14.03 8.78
N GLU A 183 12.59 -13.92 10.11
CA GLU A 183 11.45 -13.31 10.81
C GLU A 183 11.33 -11.82 10.52
N ALA A 184 12.46 -11.10 10.43
CA ALA A 184 12.48 -9.70 9.99
C ALA A 184 11.94 -9.55 8.56
N GLY A 185 12.30 -10.48 7.65
CA GLY A 185 11.75 -10.53 6.30
C GLY A 185 10.23 -10.78 6.29
N LYS A 186 9.73 -11.70 7.12
CA LYS A 186 8.29 -11.94 7.28
C LYS A 186 7.57 -10.71 7.81
N PHE A 187 8.17 -10.01 8.77
CA PHE A 187 7.65 -8.76 9.32
C PHE A 187 7.58 -7.65 8.27
N LEU A 188 8.62 -7.51 7.42
CA LEU A 188 8.61 -6.57 6.30
C LEU A 188 7.41 -6.82 5.38
N LEU A 189 7.22 -8.09 4.99
CA LEU A 189 6.12 -8.47 4.10
C LEU A 189 4.75 -8.32 4.76
N SER A 190 4.62 -8.48 6.08
CA SER A 190 3.35 -8.31 6.78
C SER A 190 2.96 -6.84 6.96
N GLU A 191 3.90 -6.00 7.39
CA GLU A 191 3.63 -4.61 7.82
C GLU A 191 3.80 -3.56 6.73
N TYR A 192 4.50 -3.86 5.64
CA TYR A 192 4.75 -2.85 4.59
C TYR A 192 4.19 -3.25 3.22
N ILE A 193 4.12 -4.54 2.90
CA ILE A 193 3.65 -5.01 1.59
C ILE A 193 2.19 -5.45 1.64
N ALA A 194 1.34 -4.80 0.82
CA ALA A 194 -0.07 -5.16 0.63
C ALA A 194 -0.80 -5.44 1.95
N ILE A 195 -0.68 -4.48 2.89
CA ILE A 195 -1.03 -4.63 4.31
C ILE A 195 -2.51 -4.89 4.60
N HIS A 196 -3.37 -4.74 3.59
CA HIS A 196 -4.79 -5.02 3.65
C HIS A 196 -5.09 -6.53 3.53
N LEU A 197 -4.11 -7.33 3.13
CA LEU A 197 -4.20 -8.79 3.06
C LEU A 197 -3.39 -9.42 4.20
N SER A 198 -3.95 -10.44 4.84
CA SER A 198 -3.27 -11.21 5.89
C SER A 198 -2.45 -12.38 5.32
N SER A 199 -2.96 -13.04 4.28
CA SER A 199 -2.32 -14.19 3.65
C SER A 199 -1.21 -13.81 2.67
N PHE A 200 -0.04 -14.42 2.80
CA PHE A 200 1.07 -14.22 1.85
C PHE A 200 0.73 -14.74 0.45
N LEU A 201 -0.13 -15.75 0.34
CA LEU A 201 -0.59 -16.27 -0.94
C LEU A 201 -1.47 -15.24 -1.68
N ASP A 202 -2.35 -14.54 -0.96
CA ASP A 202 -3.21 -13.51 -1.56
C ASP A 202 -2.37 -12.29 -1.98
N LYS A 203 -1.39 -11.90 -1.16
CA LYS A 203 -0.40 -10.87 -1.53
C LYS A 203 0.35 -11.25 -2.80
N TYR A 204 0.76 -12.51 -2.91
CA TYR A 204 1.44 -13.03 -4.09
C TYR A 204 0.55 -12.93 -5.33
N HIS A 205 -0.70 -13.41 -5.27
CA HIS A 205 -1.64 -13.30 -6.39
C HIS A 205 -1.96 -11.86 -6.78
N LEU A 206 -2.09 -10.95 -5.81
CA LEU A 206 -2.27 -9.52 -6.05
C LEU A 206 -1.09 -8.94 -6.83
N LEU A 207 0.14 -9.26 -6.44
CA LEU A 207 1.33 -8.79 -7.15
C LEU A 207 1.42 -9.38 -8.57
N CYS A 208 1.10 -10.66 -8.77
CA CYS A 208 0.98 -11.24 -10.11
C CYS A 208 -0.07 -10.51 -10.96
N PHE A 209 -1.21 -10.14 -10.37
CA PHE A 209 -2.23 -9.33 -11.05
C PHE A 209 -1.71 -7.93 -11.39
N MET A 210 -1.01 -7.26 -10.48
CA MET A 210 -0.39 -5.96 -10.75
C MET A 210 0.64 -6.01 -11.88
N ILE A 211 1.44 -7.08 -11.97
CA ILE A 211 2.39 -7.29 -13.08
C ILE A 211 1.64 -7.41 -14.41
N LYS A 212 0.58 -8.21 -14.46
CA LYS A 212 -0.27 -8.36 -15.66
C LYS A 212 -0.89 -7.02 -16.08
N LYS A 213 -1.44 -6.28 -15.12
CA LYS A 213 -2.02 -4.96 -15.38
C LYS A 213 -0.96 -3.97 -15.87
N LEU A 214 0.24 -3.99 -15.28
CA LEU A 214 1.35 -3.15 -15.73
C LEU A 214 1.76 -3.47 -17.17
N HIS A 215 1.89 -4.76 -17.50
CA HIS A 215 2.19 -5.20 -18.86
C HIS A 215 1.12 -4.73 -19.84
N ALA A 216 -0.16 -4.98 -19.54
CA ALA A 216 -1.28 -4.53 -20.37
C ALA A 216 -1.26 -3.00 -20.58
N PHE A 217 -0.94 -2.23 -19.55
CA PHE A 217 -0.80 -0.77 -19.64
C PHE A 217 0.38 -0.35 -20.52
N VAL A 218 1.52 -1.02 -20.41
CA VAL A 218 2.70 -0.73 -21.25
C VAL A 218 2.48 -1.12 -22.70
N SER A 219 1.76 -2.22 -22.97
CA SER A 219 1.37 -2.68 -24.31
C SER A 219 0.22 -1.87 -24.94
N GLY A 220 -0.36 -0.90 -24.23
CA GLY A 220 -1.48 -0.09 -24.74
C GLY A 220 -2.84 -0.81 -24.73
N LEU A 221 -2.94 -1.96 -24.08
CA LEU A 221 -4.19 -2.72 -23.91
C LEU A 221 -5.05 -2.19 -22.75
N CYS A 222 -4.45 -1.41 -21.85
CA CYS A 222 -5.12 -0.75 -20.73
C CYS A 222 -4.90 0.78 -20.85
N CYS A 223 -5.96 1.55 -20.61
CA CYS A 223 -5.89 3.00 -20.60
C CYS A 223 -5.30 3.53 -19.28
N GLU A 224 -4.81 4.76 -19.31
CA GLU A 224 -4.41 5.46 -18.09
C GLU A 224 -5.63 5.79 -17.23
N GLU A 225 -5.52 5.50 -15.93
CA GLU A 225 -6.55 5.78 -14.94
C GLU A 225 -6.24 7.11 -14.24
N SER A 226 -6.97 8.17 -14.62
CA SER A 226 -6.79 9.51 -14.05
C SER A 226 -7.19 9.57 -12.58
N ASN A 227 -6.33 10.13 -11.73
CA ASN A 227 -6.64 10.34 -10.31
C ASN A 227 -7.76 11.37 -10.09
N ASP A 228 -8.14 12.13 -11.11
CA ASP A 228 -9.22 13.12 -11.04
C ASP A 228 -10.60 12.51 -11.28
N ASN A 229 -10.66 11.25 -11.76
CA ASN A 229 -11.92 10.56 -11.94
C ASN A 229 -12.46 10.10 -10.56
N PRO A 230 -13.69 10.48 -10.18
CA PRO A 230 -14.28 10.11 -8.89
C PRO A 230 -14.38 8.59 -8.68
N MET A 231 -14.39 7.78 -9.74
CA MET A 231 -14.36 6.31 -9.66
C MET A 231 -13.10 5.77 -8.94
N PHE A 232 -12.00 6.52 -9.02
CA PHE A 232 -10.70 6.16 -8.45
C PHE A 232 -10.37 6.95 -7.18
N GLN A 233 -11.37 7.65 -6.64
CA GLN A 233 -11.25 8.44 -5.43
C GLN A 233 -12.09 7.83 -4.29
N GLU A 234 -11.74 8.21 -3.07
CA GLU A 234 -12.55 8.02 -1.88
C GLU A 234 -12.45 9.24 -0.98
N VAL A 235 -13.35 9.35 0.00
CA VAL A 235 -13.35 10.47 0.95
C VAL A 235 -12.78 10.01 2.28
N LEU A 236 -11.68 10.63 2.71
CA LEU A 236 -11.12 10.48 4.04
C LEU A 236 -11.97 11.27 5.04
N LEU A 237 -12.60 10.56 5.97
CA LEU A 237 -13.46 11.13 6.99
C LEU A 237 -12.64 11.78 8.12
N PRO A 238 -13.18 12.81 8.78
CA PRO A 238 -12.55 13.50 9.91
C PRO A 238 -12.10 12.58 11.05
N SER A 239 -12.95 11.62 11.41
CA SER A 239 -12.68 10.66 12.47
C SER A 239 -11.50 9.76 12.14
N THR A 240 -11.42 9.28 10.90
CA THR A 240 -10.32 8.45 10.40
C THR A 240 -9.01 9.22 10.38
N LEU A 241 -9.02 10.48 9.90
CA LEU A 241 -7.85 11.35 9.94
C LEU A 241 -7.39 11.58 11.39
N TYR A 242 -8.33 11.83 12.30
CA TYR A 242 -8.02 12.02 13.72
C TYR A 242 -7.39 10.77 14.34
N LEU A 243 -7.89 9.57 14.00
CA LEU A 243 -7.30 8.29 14.42
C LEU A 243 -5.87 8.11 13.91
N GLN A 244 -5.62 8.39 12.63
CA GLN A 244 -4.28 8.30 12.04
C GLN A 244 -3.28 9.21 12.73
N VAL A 245 -3.67 10.47 13.01
CA VAL A 245 -2.82 11.43 13.73
C VAL A 245 -2.57 10.98 15.17
N LEU A 246 -3.62 10.56 15.89
CA LEU A 246 -3.48 10.08 17.27
C LEU A 246 -2.52 8.89 17.38
N ARG A 247 -2.62 7.92 16.47
CA ARG A 247 -1.75 6.76 16.46
C ARG A 247 -0.29 7.15 16.30
N VAL A 248 0.00 8.02 15.34
CA VAL A 248 1.35 8.55 15.11
C VAL A 248 1.87 9.19 16.39
N SER A 249 1.07 10.05 17.04
CA SER A 249 1.46 10.68 18.30
C SER A 249 1.75 9.68 19.42
N ILE A 250 1.00 8.59 19.52
CA ILE A 250 1.25 7.54 20.53
C ILE A 250 2.55 6.80 20.23
N MET A 251 2.79 6.42 18.97
CA MET A 251 3.99 5.66 18.58
C MET A 251 5.30 6.45 18.74
N TYR A 252 5.27 7.78 18.71
CA TYR A 252 6.47 8.63 18.86
C TYR A 252 6.72 9.13 20.30
N VAL A 253 5.80 8.87 21.24
CA VAL A 253 5.95 9.26 22.66
C VAL A 253 6.50 8.12 23.51
N SER A 254 6.52 6.90 22.99
CA SER A 254 7.11 5.69 23.58
C SER A 254 8.46 5.35 22.95
#